data_AF-A0A9R1TWA6-F1
#
_entry.id   AF-A0A9R1TWA6-F1
#
_cell.length_a   1.000
_cell.length_b   1.000
_cell.length_c   1.000
_cell.angle_alpha   90.00
_cell.angle_beta   90.00
_cell.angle_gamma   90.00
#
_symmetry.space_group_name_H-M   'P 1'
#
loop_
_entity.id
_entity.type
_entity.pdbx_description
1 polymer ?
#
loop_
_entity_poly.entity_id
_entity_poly.type
_entity_poly.pdbx_seq_one_letter_code
_entity_poly.pdbx_strand_id
1 'polypeptide(L)'
;MDLDIPQFNSKDDEIQYWMELAQQMYQRKEDVEHELEEFQENSQMLEKELETSLEQSEKSNRELRQRNTRLATEIEQLRTRLDQQTADCSTFQTRASELEAQHEQLLKYIRELEQKNDDLERAHRINMATEEAIEAKFNSAIEKNALLESELDEKESLKIIVQRLMDENRDLKQEFNVLKRHMADNDKSADKVRTLVDSNKLQVERETHLPLTEQNISTTGHPQSPLKIENGVINNNNNMNMPMAPSTRILAMNMIGDLMRKVGLNRWVCMECRKVKCSCLNGNKKETVEAAQPAQCIGHQHKPTKC
;
A
#
# COMPACT_ATOMS: atom_id res chain seq x y z
N MET A 1 -3.19 -72.27 -93.39
CA MET A 1 -3.34 -71.40 -94.57
C MET A 1 -2.94 -72.26 -95.74
N ASP A 2 -3.84 -72.51 -96.67
CA ASP A 2 -3.51 -73.24 -97.88
C ASP A 2 -2.76 -72.29 -98.82
N LEU A 3 -1.52 -72.62 -99.12
CA LEU A 3 -0.68 -71.85 -100.05
C LEU A 3 -1.06 -72.29 -101.47
N ASP A 4 -1.88 -71.49 -102.12
CA ASP A 4 -2.24 -71.68 -103.52
C ASP A 4 -1.01 -71.37 -104.39
N ILE A 5 -0.37 -72.42 -104.94
CA ILE A 5 0.90 -72.30 -105.66
C ILE A 5 0.61 -71.86 -107.10
N PRO A 6 1.13 -70.70 -107.56
CA PRO A 6 0.91 -70.25 -108.94
C PRO A 6 1.46 -71.25 -109.98
N GLN A 7 0.86 -71.30 -111.16
CA GLN A 7 1.46 -71.99 -112.31
C GLN A 7 2.45 -71.06 -113.02
N PHE A 8 3.67 -71.56 -113.23
CA PHE A 8 4.77 -70.81 -113.83
C PHE A 8 5.00 -71.23 -115.29
N ASN A 9 5.38 -70.28 -116.15
CA ASN A 9 5.60 -70.54 -117.58
C ASN A 9 7.03 -71.01 -117.88
N SER A 10 8.01 -70.54 -117.09
CA SER A 10 9.38 -71.04 -117.02
C SER A 10 9.74 -71.47 -115.58
N LYS A 11 10.78 -72.31 -115.45
CA LYS A 11 11.42 -72.53 -114.15
C LYS A 11 12.11 -71.29 -113.60
N ASP A 12 12.54 -70.39 -114.48
CA ASP A 12 13.12 -69.11 -114.06
C ASP A 12 12.06 -68.19 -113.44
N ASP A 13 10.82 -68.22 -113.95
CA ASP A 13 9.68 -67.49 -113.35
C ASP A 13 9.31 -68.06 -111.98
N GLU A 14 9.34 -69.40 -111.83
CA GLU A 14 9.14 -70.09 -110.55
C GLU A 14 10.19 -69.66 -109.53
N ILE A 15 11.47 -69.67 -109.92
CA ILE A 15 12.59 -69.24 -109.07
C ILE A 15 12.46 -67.77 -108.69
N GLN A 16 12.14 -66.88 -109.65
CA GLN A 16 11.98 -65.44 -109.40
C GLN A 16 10.82 -65.16 -108.44
N TYR A 17 9.66 -65.80 -108.62
CA TYR A 17 8.52 -65.65 -107.70
C TYR A 17 8.87 -66.08 -106.28
N TRP A 18 9.50 -67.25 -106.11
CA TRP A 18 9.89 -67.72 -104.78
C TRP A 18 11.01 -66.87 -104.16
N MET A 19 11.89 -66.27 -104.96
CA MET A 19 12.88 -65.29 -104.50
C MET A 19 12.23 -63.99 -104.02
N GLU A 20 11.33 -63.40 -104.81
CA GLU A 20 10.61 -62.17 -104.45
C GLU A 20 9.71 -62.37 -103.22
N LEU A 21 9.02 -63.51 -103.13
CA LEU A 21 8.21 -63.85 -101.96
C LEU A 21 9.07 -64.10 -100.72
N ALA A 22 10.22 -64.78 -100.85
CA ALA A 22 11.16 -64.94 -99.74
C ALA A 22 11.74 -63.59 -99.29
N GLN A 23 12.06 -62.68 -100.21
CA GLN A 23 12.55 -61.35 -99.90
C GLN A 23 11.47 -60.47 -99.24
N GLN A 24 10.22 -60.54 -99.70
CA GLN A 24 9.09 -59.86 -99.05
C GLN A 24 8.82 -60.38 -97.63
N MET A 25 8.89 -61.71 -97.42
CA MET A 25 8.74 -62.31 -96.10
C MET A 25 9.93 -61.99 -95.18
N TYR A 26 11.14 -61.84 -95.72
CA TYR A 26 12.31 -61.37 -94.98
C TYR A 26 12.15 -59.91 -94.56
N GLN A 27 11.81 -59.00 -95.49
CA GLN A 27 11.57 -57.60 -95.17
C GLN A 27 10.48 -57.46 -94.10
N ARG A 28 9.34 -58.16 -94.27
CA ARG A 28 8.23 -58.10 -93.30
C ARG A 28 8.59 -58.69 -91.93
N LYS A 29 9.54 -59.63 -91.87
CA LYS A 29 10.11 -60.11 -90.61
C LYS A 29 10.95 -59.00 -89.96
N GLU A 30 11.84 -58.36 -90.72
CA GLU A 30 12.73 -57.29 -90.27
C GLU A 30 11.93 -56.05 -89.80
N ASP A 31 10.88 -55.65 -90.55
CA ASP A 31 9.96 -54.57 -90.18
C ASP A 31 9.26 -54.83 -88.82
N VAL A 32 8.81 -56.07 -88.59
CA VAL A 32 8.09 -56.48 -87.35
C VAL A 32 9.06 -56.69 -86.18
N GLU A 33 10.30 -57.11 -86.44
CA GLU A 33 11.35 -57.14 -85.41
C GLU A 33 11.72 -55.71 -84.97
N HIS A 34 11.82 -54.75 -85.89
CA HIS A 34 12.05 -53.34 -85.57
C HIS A 34 10.87 -52.71 -84.79
N GLU A 35 9.62 -52.93 -85.21
CA GLU A 35 8.42 -52.45 -84.47
C GLU A 35 8.37 -53.05 -83.05
N LEU A 36 8.78 -54.31 -82.89
CA LEU A 36 8.86 -54.99 -81.60
C LEU A 36 10.01 -54.45 -80.72
N GLU A 37 11.15 -54.07 -81.29
CA GLU A 37 12.25 -53.41 -80.57
C GLU A 37 11.84 -52.00 -80.11
N GLU A 38 11.28 -51.16 -80.99
CA GLU A 38 10.73 -49.84 -80.65
C GLU A 38 9.67 -49.93 -79.54
N PHE A 39 8.76 -50.90 -79.62
CA PHE A 39 7.74 -51.12 -78.59
C PHE A 39 8.35 -51.52 -77.23
N GLN A 40 9.41 -52.34 -77.23
CA GLN A 40 10.12 -52.72 -76.01
C GLN A 40 10.88 -51.54 -75.39
N GLU A 41 11.59 -50.74 -76.20
CA GLU A 41 12.30 -49.55 -75.69
C GLU A 41 11.33 -48.51 -75.12
N ASN A 42 10.24 -48.23 -75.83
CA ASN A 42 9.20 -47.30 -75.37
C ASN A 42 8.51 -47.79 -74.10
N SER A 43 8.23 -49.08 -73.98
CA SER A 43 7.68 -49.69 -72.75
C SER A 43 8.64 -49.52 -71.57
N GLN A 44 9.92 -49.85 -71.76
CA GLN A 44 10.95 -49.65 -70.73
C GLN A 44 11.17 -48.18 -70.36
N MET A 45 10.94 -47.24 -71.28
CA MET A 45 11.02 -45.80 -71.00
C MET A 45 9.85 -45.36 -70.11
N LEU A 46 8.63 -45.76 -70.48
CA LEU A 46 7.42 -45.48 -69.70
C LEU A 46 7.48 -46.11 -68.29
N GLU A 47 8.01 -47.33 -68.15
CA GLU A 47 8.23 -47.97 -66.84
C GLU A 47 9.15 -47.10 -65.95
N LYS A 48 10.27 -46.61 -66.49
CA LYS A 48 11.22 -45.74 -65.75
C LYS A 48 10.60 -44.38 -65.38
N GLU A 49 9.75 -43.81 -66.23
CA GLU A 49 9.00 -42.58 -65.90
C GLU A 49 7.98 -42.83 -64.77
N LEU A 50 7.29 -43.96 -64.78
CA LEU A 50 6.35 -44.36 -63.73
C LEU A 50 7.06 -44.67 -62.41
N GLU A 51 8.19 -45.38 -62.44
CA GLU A 51 9.03 -45.67 -61.27
C GLU A 51 9.57 -44.39 -60.62
N THR A 52 10.15 -43.47 -61.41
CA THR A 52 10.69 -42.21 -60.88
C THR A 52 9.60 -41.28 -60.34
N SER A 53 8.43 -41.24 -60.98
CA SER A 53 7.26 -40.53 -60.46
C SER A 53 6.74 -41.15 -59.16
N LEU A 54 6.74 -42.48 -59.05
CA LEU A 54 6.36 -43.21 -57.83
C LEU A 54 7.34 -42.93 -56.68
N GLU A 55 8.66 -43.01 -56.92
CA GLU A 55 9.69 -42.67 -55.93
C GLU A 55 9.55 -41.22 -55.43
N GLN A 56 9.31 -40.26 -56.33
CA GLN A 56 9.11 -38.86 -55.96
C GLN A 56 7.86 -38.67 -55.09
N SER A 57 6.75 -39.35 -55.44
CA SER A 57 5.51 -39.35 -54.69
C SER A 57 5.68 -39.98 -53.30
N GLU A 58 6.34 -41.14 -53.23
CA GLU A 58 6.69 -41.84 -51.99
C GLU A 58 7.57 -40.97 -51.08
N LYS A 59 8.63 -40.36 -51.63
CA LYS A 59 9.52 -39.46 -50.88
C LYS A 59 8.75 -38.27 -50.31
N SER A 60 7.90 -37.64 -51.12
CA SER A 60 7.01 -36.56 -50.66
C SER A 60 6.09 -37.03 -49.53
N ASN A 61 5.49 -38.21 -49.65
CA ASN A 61 4.63 -38.80 -48.62
C ASN A 61 5.39 -39.08 -47.32
N ARG A 62 6.61 -39.64 -47.41
CA ARG A 62 7.51 -39.90 -46.28
C ARG A 62 7.92 -38.59 -45.58
N GLU A 63 8.25 -37.53 -46.32
CA GLU A 63 8.53 -36.21 -45.76
C GLU A 63 7.31 -35.58 -45.08
N LEU A 64 6.13 -35.65 -45.70
CA LEU A 64 4.88 -35.12 -45.13
C LEU A 64 4.50 -35.85 -43.83
N ARG A 65 4.66 -37.18 -43.77
CA ARG A 65 4.49 -37.95 -42.53
C ARG A 65 5.46 -37.47 -41.45
N GLN A 66 6.75 -37.29 -41.76
CA GLN A 66 7.72 -36.77 -40.79
C GLN A 66 7.38 -35.36 -40.29
N ARG A 67 6.94 -34.45 -41.17
CA ARG A 67 6.46 -33.11 -40.78
C ARG A 67 5.24 -33.20 -39.87
N ASN A 68 4.28 -34.07 -40.19
CA ASN A 68 3.08 -34.29 -39.38
C ASN A 68 3.43 -34.82 -37.97
N THR A 69 4.28 -35.84 -37.85
CA THR A 69 4.74 -36.35 -36.55
C THR A 69 5.42 -35.28 -35.71
N ARG A 70 6.29 -34.44 -36.32
CA ARG A 70 6.97 -33.34 -35.61
C ARG A 70 5.96 -32.31 -35.08
N LEU A 71 5.03 -31.87 -35.94
CA LEU A 71 3.97 -30.93 -35.55
C LEU A 71 3.06 -31.50 -34.46
N ALA A 72 2.74 -32.80 -34.50
CA ALA A 72 1.98 -33.47 -33.44
C ALA A 72 2.72 -33.44 -32.09
N THR A 73 4.05 -33.72 -32.09
CA THR A 73 4.85 -33.62 -30.86
C THR A 73 5.01 -32.18 -30.35
N GLU A 74 5.04 -31.19 -31.25
CA GLU A 74 5.10 -29.77 -30.88
C GLU A 74 3.77 -29.29 -30.28
N ILE A 75 2.64 -29.65 -30.88
CA ILE A 75 1.30 -29.36 -30.36
C ILE A 75 1.13 -29.94 -28.94
N GLU A 76 1.59 -31.16 -28.71
CA GLU A 76 1.47 -31.79 -27.39
C GLU A 76 2.38 -31.13 -26.35
N GLN A 77 3.61 -30.74 -26.72
CA GLN A 77 4.48 -29.95 -25.85
C GLN A 77 3.89 -28.56 -25.51
N LEU A 78 3.20 -27.94 -26.46
CA LEU A 78 2.53 -26.65 -26.26
C LEU A 78 1.29 -26.79 -25.35
N ARG A 79 0.53 -27.88 -25.46
CA ARG A 79 -0.57 -28.22 -24.55
C ARG A 79 -0.08 -28.39 -23.12
N THR A 80 0.89 -29.27 -22.88
CA THR A 80 1.46 -29.49 -21.53
C THR A 80 1.99 -28.21 -20.90
N ARG A 81 2.57 -27.30 -21.71
CA ARG A 81 2.99 -25.96 -21.24
C ARG A 81 1.82 -25.04 -20.90
N LEU A 82 0.75 -25.04 -21.70
CA LEU A 82 -0.46 -24.27 -21.45
C LEU A 82 -1.20 -24.77 -20.19
N ASP A 83 -1.28 -26.08 -19.99
CA ASP A 83 -1.89 -26.70 -18.82
C ASP A 83 -1.10 -26.37 -17.55
N GLN A 84 0.24 -26.46 -17.59
CA GLN A 84 1.11 -26.02 -16.49
C GLN A 84 0.94 -24.52 -16.20
N GLN A 85 0.94 -23.65 -17.22
CA GLN A 85 0.72 -22.22 -17.02
C GLN A 85 -0.66 -21.90 -16.45
N THR A 86 -1.68 -22.66 -16.83
CA THR A 86 -3.05 -22.52 -16.30
C THR A 86 -3.10 -22.94 -14.83
N ALA A 87 -2.44 -24.05 -14.47
CA ALA A 87 -2.27 -24.46 -13.07
C ALA A 87 -1.52 -23.39 -12.26
N ASP A 88 -0.36 -22.93 -12.73
CA ASP A 88 0.44 -21.88 -12.08
C ASP A 88 -0.39 -20.61 -11.85
N CYS A 89 -1.09 -20.11 -12.88
CA CYS A 89 -2.00 -18.97 -12.77
C CYS A 89 -3.08 -19.17 -11.70
N SER A 90 -3.69 -20.36 -11.61
CA SER A 90 -4.69 -20.66 -10.57
C SER A 90 -4.10 -20.62 -9.15
N THR A 91 -2.87 -21.09 -8.96
CA THR A 91 -2.20 -21.02 -7.65
C THR A 91 -1.84 -19.58 -7.27
N PHE A 92 -1.36 -18.77 -8.22
CA PHE A 92 -1.10 -17.35 -7.99
C PHE A 92 -2.37 -16.55 -7.71
N GLN A 93 -3.48 -16.85 -8.39
CA GLN A 93 -4.78 -16.21 -8.13
C GLN A 93 -5.32 -16.57 -6.74
N THR A 94 -5.22 -17.84 -6.34
CA THR A 94 -5.60 -18.29 -4.98
C THR A 94 -4.77 -17.56 -3.92
N ARG A 95 -3.43 -17.54 -4.08
CA ARG A 95 -2.51 -16.87 -3.16
C ARG A 95 -2.72 -15.35 -3.11
N ALA A 96 -3.12 -14.71 -4.21
CA ALA A 96 -3.49 -13.31 -4.20
C ALA A 96 -4.72 -13.05 -3.32
N SER A 97 -5.79 -13.86 -3.48
CA SER A 97 -6.99 -13.78 -2.66
C SER A 97 -6.73 -14.07 -1.17
N GLU A 98 -5.84 -15.02 -0.86
CA GLU A 98 -5.39 -15.27 0.52
C GLU A 98 -4.69 -14.06 1.14
N LEU A 99 -3.82 -13.38 0.39
CA LEU A 99 -3.11 -12.18 0.85
C LEU A 99 -4.04 -10.97 1.00
N GLU A 100 -5.03 -10.82 0.12
CA GLU A 100 -6.07 -9.79 0.24
C GLU A 100 -6.93 -10.01 1.50
N ALA A 101 -7.34 -11.25 1.78
CA ALA A 101 -8.08 -11.60 2.98
C ALA A 101 -7.25 -11.39 4.27
N GLN A 102 -5.98 -11.78 4.28
CA GLN A 102 -5.05 -11.51 5.39
C GLN A 102 -4.87 -10.01 5.62
N HIS A 103 -4.73 -9.22 4.55
CA HIS A 103 -4.63 -7.76 4.64
C HIS A 103 -5.92 -7.12 5.20
N GLU A 104 -7.10 -7.58 4.78
CA GLU A 104 -8.37 -7.11 5.36
C GLU A 104 -8.50 -7.48 6.84
N GLN A 105 -8.07 -8.68 7.24
CA GLN A 105 -8.05 -9.10 8.64
C GLN A 105 -7.09 -8.25 9.48
N LEU A 106 -5.89 -7.94 8.97
CA LEU A 106 -4.94 -7.06 9.64
C LEU A 106 -5.48 -5.63 9.78
N LEU A 107 -6.16 -5.09 8.76
CA LEU A 107 -6.81 -3.77 8.85
C LEU A 107 -7.96 -3.73 9.87
N LYS A 108 -8.70 -4.83 10.06
CA LYS A 108 -9.69 -4.95 11.15
C LYS A 108 -9.00 -4.97 12.51
N TYR A 109 -7.95 -5.79 12.66
CA TYR A 109 -7.20 -5.92 13.90
C TYR A 109 -6.48 -4.62 14.33
N ILE A 110 -5.95 -3.85 13.37
CA ILE A 110 -5.37 -2.51 13.64
C ILE A 110 -6.43 -1.58 14.25
N ARG A 111 -7.63 -1.50 13.66
CA ARG A 111 -8.73 -0.66 14.19
C ARG A 111 -9.19 -1.09 15.58
N GLU A 112 -9.20 -2.40 15.85
CA GLU A 112 -9.46 -2.90 17.19
C GLU A 112 -8.38 -2.50 18.21
N LEU A 113 -7.11 -2.45 17.81
CA LEU A 113 -6.02 -1.98 18.68
C LEU A 113 -6.07 -0.46 18.89
N GLU A 114 -6.38 0.31 17.84
CA GLU A 114 -6.61 1.76 17.91
C GLU A 114 -7.74 2.07 18.90
N GLN A 115 -8.90 1.42 18.78
CA GLN A 115 -10.01 1.59 19.73
C GLN A 115 -9.62 1.20 21.17
N LYS A 116 -8.91 0.06 21.36
CA LYS A 116 -8.45 -0.36 22.69
C LYS A 116 -7.46 0.64 23.30
N ASN A 117 -6.65 1.32 22.49
CA ASN A 117 -5.78 2.40 22.95
C ASN A 117 -6.58 3.65 23.36
N ASP A 118 -7.53 4.11 22.53
CA ASP A 118 -8.41 5.24 22.87
C ASP A 118 -9.17 5.04 24.20
N ASP A 119 -9.65 3.82 24.44
CA ASP A 119 -10.34 3.45 25.68
C ASP A 119 -9.38 3.35 26.88
N LEU A 120 -8.15 2.87 26.70
CA LEU A 120 -7.10 2.88 27.73
C LEU A 120 -6.66 4.30 28.09
N GLU A 121 -6.44 5.18 27.11
CA GLU A 121 -6.14 6.58 27.36
C GLU A 121 -7.30 7.31 28.07
N ARG A 122 -8.54 7.00 27.70
CA ARG A 122 -9.73 7.54 28.39
C ARG A 122 -9.77 7.09 29.84
N ALA A 123 -9.51 5.82 30.12
CA ALA A 123 -9.42 5.30 31.49
C ALA A 123 -8.26 5.96 32.26
N HIS A 124 -7.10 6.17 31.64
CA HIS A 124 -5.98 6.88 32.27
C HIS A 124 -6.33 8.33 32.62
N ARG A 125 -6.95 9.09 31.70
CA ARG A 125 -7.42 10.46 31.95
C ARG A 125 -8.46 10.53 33.09
N ILE A 126 -9.37 9.56 33.17
CA ILE A 126 -10.32 9.45 34.28
C ILE A 126 -9.59 9.16 35.60
N ASN A 127 -8.65 8.22 35.60
CA ASN A 127 -7.90 7.84 36.80
C ASN A 127 -7.09 9.02 37.36
N MET A 128 -6.38 9.78 36.50
CA MET A 128 -5.67 11.00 36.91
C MET A 128 -6.62 12.03 37.55
N ALA A 129 -7.76 12.30 36.93
CA ALA A 129 -8.75 13.22 37.51
C ALA A 129 -9.33 12.73 38.84
N THR A 130 -9.42 11.41 39.07
CA THR A 130 -9.79 10.86 40.39
C THR A 130 -8.66 10.92 41.41
N GLU A 131 -7.41 10.81 40.97
CA GLU A 131 -6.19 10.93 41.80
C GLU A 131 -6.05 12.38 42.30
N GLU A 132 -6.07 13.37 41.41
CA GLU A 132 -6.11 14.81 41.72
C GLU A 132 -7.26 15.14 42.70
N ALA A 133 -8.46 14.58 42.48
CA ALA A 133 -9.62 14.77 43.34
C ALA A 133 -9.58 14.02 44.69
N ILE A 134 -8.60 13.13 44.88
CA ILE A 134 -8.28 12.46 46.15
C ILE A 134 -7.18 13.25 46.87
N GLU A 135 -6.13 13.68 46.16
CA GLU A 135 -5.08 14.57 46.70
C GLU A 135 -5.66 15.86 47.27
N ALA A 136 -6.57 16.53 46.53
CA ALA A 136 -7.25 17.74 47.00
C ALA A 136 -8.05 17.51 48.30
N LYS A 137 -8.62 16.32 48.50
CA LYS A 137 -9.33 15.95 49.74
C LYS A 137 -8.36 15.68 50.89
N PHE A 138 -7.22 15.03 50.63
CA PHE A 138 -6.17 14.84 51.62
C PHE A 138 -5.57 16.17 52.07
N ASN A 139 -5.24 17.07 51.14
CA ASN A 139 -4.74 18.41 51.46
C ASN A 139 -5.73 19.18 52.33
N SER A 140 -7.02 19.19 51.96
CA SER A 140 -8.06 19.84 52.78
C SER A 140 -8.35 19.13 54.11
N ALA A 141 -7.95 17.87 54.30
CA ALA A 141 -7.99 17.19 55.59
C ALA A 141 -6.77 17.55 56.46
N ILE A 142 -5.59 17.69 55.85
CA ILE A 142 -4.36 18.16 56.51
C ILE A 142 -4.52 19.60 57.01
N GLU A 143 -5.07 20.50 56.19
CA GLU A 143 -5.41 21.88 56.58
C GLU A 143 -6.33 21.93 57.80
N LYS A 144 -7.38 21.09 57.83
CA LYS A 144 -8.32 21.02 58.96
C LYS A 144 -7.67 20.44 60.22
N ASN A 145 -6.80 19.44 60.08
CA ASN A 145 -6.07 18.89 61.23
C ASN A 145 -5.11 19.93 61.82
N ALA A 146 -4.36 20.67 60.98
CA ALA A 146 -3.45 21.73 61.46
C ALA A 146 -4.21 22.88 62.17
N LEU A 147 -5.42 23.23 61.71
CA LEU A 147 -6.29 24.17 62.41
C LEU A 147 -6.78 23.62 63.76
N LEU A 148 -7.21 22.36 63.81
CA LEU A 148 -7.64 21.70 65.05
C LEU A 148 -6.50 21.51 66.05
N GLU A 149 -5.27 21.28 65.58
CA GLU A 149 -4.06 21.26 66.41
C GLU A 149 -3.80 22.64 67.03
N SER A 150 -3.91 23.73 66.25
CA SER A 150 -3.83 25.10 66.76
C SER A 150 -4.93 25.43 67.78
N GLU A 151 -6.18 25.02 67.53
CA GLU A 151 -7.29 25.19 68.49
C GLU A 151 -7.07 24.41 69.81
N LEU A 152 -6.40 23.26 69.74
CA LEU A 152 -6.04 22.47 70.93
C LEU A 152 -4.89 23.11 71.71
N ASP A 153 -3.87 23.64 71.04
CA ASP A 153 -2.76 24.36 71.67
C ASP A 153 -3.22 25.68 72.31
N GLU A 154 -4.07 26.46 71.63
CA GLU A 154 -4.71 27.66 72.21
C GLU A 154 -5.50 27.29 73.47
N LYS A 155 -6.31 26.23 73.40
CA LYS A 155 -7.09 25.71 74.53
C LYS A 155 -6.22 25.24 75.69
N GLU A 156 -5.06 24.63 75.44
CA GLU A 156 -4.11 24.26 76.50
C GLU A 156 -3.46 25.51 77.13
N SER A 157 -3.07 26.50 76.31
CA SER A 157 -2.54 27.77 76.81
C SER A 157 -3.55 28.49 77.72
N LEU A 158 -4.84 28.46 77.35
CA LEU A 158 -5.93 29.02 78.15
C LEU A 158 -6.15 28.24 79.45
N LYS A 159 -6.00 26.91 79.48
CA LYS A 159 -6.00 26.14 80.76
C LYS A 159 -4.86 26.58 81.67
N ILE A 160 -3.65 26.77 81.14
CA ILE A 160 -2.48 27.20 81.92
C ILE A 160 -2.73 28.60 82.52
N ILE A 161 -3.26 29.53 81.72
CA ILE A 161 -3.62 30.88 82.19
C ILE A 161 -4.73 30.81 83.25
N VAL A 162 -5.79 30.03 83.03
CA VAL A 162 -6.89 29.86 83.99
C VAL A 162 -6.40 29.23 85.29
N GLN A 163 -5.56 28.19 85.24
CA GLN A 163 -4.97 27.57 86.42
C GLN A 163 -4.15 28.59 87.23
N ARG A 164 -3.28 29.34 86.56
CA ARG A 164 -2.49 30.41 87.19
C ARG A 164 -3.39 31.46 87.84
N LEU A 165 -4.46 31.90 87.17
CA LEU A 165 -5.43 32.84 87.73
C LEU A 165 -6.23 32.25 88.90
N MET A 166 -6.45 30.92 88.95
CA MET A 166 -7.02 30.25 90.13
C MET A 166 -6.06 30.26 91.31
N ASP A 167 -4.77 30.02 91.08
CA ASP A 167 -3.73 30.04 92.12
C ASP A 167 -3.50 31.47 92.63
N GLU A 168 -3.40 32.47 91.75
CA GLU A 168 -3.36 33.89 92.14
C GLU A 168 -4.63 34.31 92.91
N ASN A 169 -5.82 33.82 92.51
CA ASN A 169 -7.06 34.01 93.29
C ASN A 169 -7.03 33.31 94.67
N ARG A 170 -6.37 32.16 94.77
CA ARG A 170 -6.23 31.39 96.01
C ARG A 170 -5.28 32.08 96.97
N ASP A 171 -4.20 32.68 96.47
CA ASP A 171 -3.24 33.43 97.27
C ASP A 171 -3.83 34.77 97.72
N LEU A 172 -4.48 35.54 96.85
CA LEU A 172 -5.24 36.74 97.24
C LEU A 172 -6.35 36.44 98.28
N LYS A 173 -6.99 35.27 98.20
CA LYS A 173 -7.93 34.82 99.24
C LYS A 173 -7.25 34.44 100.55
N GLN A 174 -6.02 33.93 100.52
CA GLN A 174 -5.23 33.68 101.74
C GLN A 174 -4.80 35.01 102.37
N GLU A 175 -4.27 35.95 101.58
CA GLU A 175 -3.92 37.31 102.01
C GLU A 175 -5.12 38.03 102.63
N PHE A 176 -6.29 38.04 101.97
CA PHE A 176 -7.51 38.63 102.52
C PHE A 176 -7.93 37.97 103.84
N ASN A 177 -7.80 36.65 103.98
CA ASN A 177 -8.08 35.93 105.23
C ASN A 177 -7.03 36.17 106.34
N VAL A 178 -5.80 36.59 106.00
CA VAL A 178 -4.81 37.07 106.96
C VAL A 178 -5.12 38.52 107.36
N LEU A 179 -5.40 39.39 106.39
CA LEU A 179 -5.78 40.79 106.63
C LEU A 179 -7.03 40.90 107.51
N LYS A 180 -8.03 40.05 107.27
CA LYS A 180 -9.26 39.97 108.08
C LYS A 180 -9.00 39.53 109.53
N ARG A 181 -8.01 38.66 109.78
CA ARG A 181 -7.55 38.33 111.14
C ARG A 181 -6.84 39.54 111.77
N HIS A 182 -5.95 40.18 111.03
CA HIS A 182 -5.19 41.33 111.50
C HIS A 182 -6.06 42.58 111.76
N MET A 183 -7.20 42.71 111.09
CA MET A 183 -8.19 43.77 111.37
C MET A 183 -9.13 43.45 112.54
N ALA A 184 -9.34 42.18 112.89
CA ALA A 184 -10.10 41.81 114.09
C ALA A 184 -9.40 42.22 115.40
N ASP A 185 -8.06 42.27 115.39
CA ASP A 185 -7.24 42.73 116.54
C ASP A 185 -7.03 44.26 116.59
N ASN A 186 -7.52 45.04 115.62
CA ASN A 186 -7.20 46.47 115.51
C ASN A 186 -8.43 47.38 115.28
N ASP A 187 -9.61 46.99 115.79
CA ASP A 187 -10.82 47.83 115.75
C ASP A 187 -10.78 48.96 116.80
N LYS A 188 -10.00 50.01 116.52
CA LYS A 188 -10.22 51.36 117.07
C LYS A 188 -9.83 52.45 116.07
N SER A 189 -10.77 53.41 115.90
CA SER A 189 -10.59 54.79 115.43
C SER A 189 -10.94 55.15 113.97
N ALA A 190 -12.19 55.62 113.82
CA ALA A 190 -12.58 56.83 113.09
C ALA A 190 -12.42 56.89 111.54
N ASP A 191 -13.55 56.58 110.86
CA ASP A 191 -14.29 57.52 110.01
C ASP A 191 -13.58 58.83 109.58
N LYS A 192 -13.44 59.04 108.26
CA LYS A 192 -13.57 60.39 107.68
C LYS A 192 -14.02 60.41 106.22
N VAL A 193 -15.16 61.07 105.98
CA VAL A 193 -15.74 61.39 104.66
C VAL A 193 -14.90 62.39 103.85
N ARG A 194 -14.78 62.18 102.52
CA ARG A 194 -14.88 63.25 101.50
C ARG A 194 -15.21 62.74 100.08
N THR A 195 -15.52 63.68 99.19
CA THR A 195 -16.39 63.53 98.00
C THR A 195 -15.78 64.16 96.74
N LEU A 196 -16.46 63.97 95.58
CA LEU A 196 -16.32 64.68 94.29
C LEU A 196 -15.12 64.26 93.39
N VAL A 197 -15.22 64.28 92.04
CA VAL A 197 -16.38 64.05 91.14
C VAL A 197 -15.90 63.77 89.70
N ASP A 198 -16.61 62.86 89.00
CA ASP A 198 -16.85 62.78 87.54
C ASP A 198 -15.73 62.83 86.46
N SER A 199 -16.12 62.42 85.24
CA SER A 199 -15.57 62.76 83.93
C SER A 199 -14.26 62.09 83.48
N ASN A 200 -14.42 61.03 82.67
CA ASN A 200 -14.15 61.18 81.24
C ASN A 200 -14.94 60.18 80.37
N LYS A 201 -15.55 60.69 79.30
CA LYS A 201 -16.30 59.93 78.29
C LYS A 201 -15.67 60.18 76.92
N LEU A 202 -15.16 59.15 76.25
CA LEU A 202 -14.87 59.19 74.82
C LEU A 202 -15.36 57.92 74.12
N GLN A 203 -16.54 58.04 73.52
CA GLN A 203 -16.86 57.30 72.29
C GLN A 203 -16.29 58.11 71.12
N VAL A 204 -15.71 57.45 70.13
CA VAL A 204 -15.54 58.02 68.78
C VAL A 204 -16.03 56.98 67.79
N GLU A 205 -17.25 57.18 67.30
CA GLU A 205 -17.76 56.47 66.13
C GLU A 205 -17.08 57.02 64.87
N ARG A 206 -16.85 56.13 63.89
CA ARG A 206 -16.81 56.55 62.48
C ARG A 206 -17.31 55.43 61.56
N GLU A 207 -18.62 55.35 61.42
CA GLU A 207 -19.23 54.61 60.30
C GLU A 207 -18.93 55.31 58.97
N THR A 208 -18.60 54.55 57.92
CA THR A 208 -18.82 54.96 56.51
C THR A 208 -18.92 53.71 55.60
N HIS A 209 -20.00 52.94 55.82
CA HIS A 209 -20.71 52.02 54.90
C HIS A 209 -20.09 51.57 53.55
N LEU A 210 -20.15 50.24 53.33
CA LEU A 210 -20.16 49.55 52.01
C LEU A 210 -21.47 49.88 51.24
N PRO A 211 -21.54 49.72 49.89
CA PRO A 211 -22.00 48.43 49.35
C PRO A 211 -21.41 48.02 47.97
N LEU A 212 -21.76 46.80 47.53
CA LEU A 212 -21.59 46.27 46.17
C LEU A 212 -22.68 46.81 45.21
N THR A 213 -22.44 46.75 43.88
CA THR A 213 -23.28 46.03 42.88
C THR A 213 -23.02 46.51 41.42
N GLU A 214 -22.63 45.56 40.56
CA GLU A 214 -22.82 45.37 39.10
C GLU A 214 -22.92 46.48 37.99
N GLN A 215 -22.43 46.07 36.81
CA GLN A 215 -22.88 46.32 35.41
C GLN A 215 -22.48 47.60 34.61
N ASN A 216 -21.70 47.35 33.53
CA ASN A 216 -21.74 47.93 32.16
C ASN A 216 -21.53 49.47 31.97
N ILE A 217 -20.88 50.01 30.91
CA ILE A 217 -20.75 49.63 29.48
C ILE A 217 -19.31 49.90 28.94
N SER A 218 -18.97 49.24 27.82
CA SER A 218 -17.91 49.47 26.79
C SER A 218 -17.24 50.87 26.72
N THR A 219 -16.01 51.05 26.21
CA THR A 219 -15.15 50.31 25.23
C THR A 219 -13.69 50.80 25.43
N THR A 220 -12.56 50.30 24.90
CA THR A 220 -12.18 49.37 23.80
C THR A 220 -10.91 48.55 24.13
N GLY A 221 -10.66 47.43 23.45
CA GLY A 221 -9.29 46.85 23.36
C GLY A 221 -9.22 45.32 23.26
N HIS A 222 -9.33 44.75 22.06
CA HIS A 222 -9.19 43.31 21.73
C HIS A 222 -8.88 43.16 20.21
N PRO A 223 -8.49 41.99 19.64
CA PRO A 223 -8.56 40.60 20.15
C PRO A 223 -7.17 39.91 20.34
N GLN A 224 -7.00 38.99 21.31
CA GLN A 224 -7.24 37.52 21.33
C GLN A 224 -6.23 36.61 20.58
N SER A 225 -5.72 35.61 21.31
CA SER A 225 -5.72 34.21 20.86
C SER A 225 -6.95 33.50 21.48
N PRO A 226 -7.47 32.38 20.93
CA PRO A 226 -6.86 31.08 21.20
C PRO A 226 -6.91 30.09 20.02
N LEU A 227 -6.37 28.88 20.25
CA LEU A 227 -6.48 27.72 19.35
C LEU A 227 -7.92 27.23 19.20
N LYS A 228 -8.26 26.65 18.05
CA LYS A 228 -9.50 25.90 17.85
C LYS A 228 -9.26 24.67 16.96
N ILE A 229 -9.70 23.52 17.43
CA ILE A 229 -9.76 22.26 16.67
C ILE A 229 -11.14 22.18 16.03
N GLU A 230 -11.23 21.77 14.77
CA GLU A 230 -12.51 21.48 14.10
C GLU A 230 -12.35 20.31 13.12
N ASN A 231 -13.16 19.27 13.29
CA ASN A 231 -13.24 18.14 12.37
C ASN A 231 -14.16 18.49 11.19
N GLY A 232 -13.60 18.66 9.99
CA GLY A 232 -14.36 18.86 8.75
C GLY A 232 -14.31 17.63 7.84
N VAL A 233 -15.44 16.95 7.65
CA VAL A 233 -15.53 15.79 6.76
C VAL A 233 -15.75 16.22 5.30
N ILE A 234 -14.84 15.78 4.42
CA ILE A 234 -14.95 15.51 2.98
C ILE A 234 -16.09 16.22 2.22
N ASN A 235 -15.73 17.07 1.25
CA ASN A 235 -16.26 16.91 -0.11
C ASN A 235 -15.28 17.39 -1.20
N ASN A 236 -15.43 16.84 -2.41
CA ASN A 236 -14.64 17.18 -3.59
C ASN A 236 -15.10 18.49 -4.23
N ASN A 237 -14.15 19.30 -4.74
CA ASN A 237 -14.01 19.51 -6.19
C ASN A 237 -12.85 20.45 -6.58
N ASN A 238 -11.92 19.92 -7.37
CA ASN A 238 -11.21 20.55 -8.49
C ASN A 238 -11.02 22.10 -8.50
N ASN A 239 -9.96 22.61 -7.86
CA ASN A 239 -9.07 23.56 -8.54
C ASN A 239 -7.64 23.53 -7.94
N MET A 240 -6.70 22.90 -8.64
CA MET A 240 -5.31 22.75 -8.17
C MET A 240 -4.42 23.87 -8.73
N ASN A 241 -4.24 24.96 -7.96
CA ASN A 241 -3.16 25.93 -8.22
C ASN A 241 -2.81 26.80 -6.99
N MET A 242 -2.57 26.18 -5.83
CA MET A 242 -1.96 26.88 -4.68
C MET A 242 -0.43 26.96 -4.90
N PRO A 243 0.20 28.15 -4.95
CA PRO A 243 1.64 28.25 -5.22
C PRO A 243 2.48 27.73 -4.06
N MET A 244 2.95 26.47 -4.15
CA MET A 244 3.85 25.92 -3.14
C MET A 244 5.12 26.75 -3.01
N ALA A 245 5.50 27.03 -1.75
CA ALA A 245 6.71 27.75 -1.39
C ALA A 245 7.96 27.08 -2.00
N PRO A 246 9.01 27.84 -2.37
CA PRO A 246 10.17 27.30 -3.09
C PRO A 246 10.85 26.12 -2.36
N SER A 247 10.99 26.21 -1.04
CA SER A 247 11.55 25.15 -0.18
C SER A 247 10.74 23.86 -0.25
N THR A 248 9.42 23.93 -0.04
CA THR A 248 8.51 22.77 -0.10
C THR A 248 8.50 22.13 -1.49
N ARG A 249 8.58 22.95 -2.55
CA ARG A 249 8.65 22.47 -3.94
C ARG A 249 9.93 21.70 -4.22
N ILE A 250 11.08 22.19 -3.75
CA ILE A 250 12.38 21.52 -3.90
C ILE A 250 12.40 20.20 -3.10
N LEU A 251 11.90 20.22 -1.86
CA LEU A 251 11.83 19.02 -1.02
C LEU A 251 10.94 17.93 -1.64
N ALA A 252 9.76 18.30 -2.16
CA ALA A 252 8.86 17.39 -2.85
C ALA A 252 9.50 16.78 -4.11
N MET A 253 10.20 17.59 -4.93
CA MET A 253 10.89 17.10 -6.13
C MET A 253 12.03 16.14 -5.80
N ASN A 254 12.77 16.39 -4.70
CA ASN A 254 13.82 15.48 -4.23
C ASN A 254 13.22 14.15 -3.71
N MET A 255 12.17 14.21 -2.90
CA MET A 255 11.45 13.00 -2.43
C MET A 255 10.90 12.18 -3.60
N ILE A 256 10.28 12.80 -4.59
CA ILE A 256 9.78 12.11 -5.80
C ILE A 256 10.95 11.48 -6.59
N GLY A 257 12.07 12.19 -6.73
CA GLY A 257 13.26 11.70 -7.41
C GLY A 257 13.87 10.47 -6.73
N ASP A 258 13.97 10.45 -5.40
CA ASP A 258 14.49 9.30 -4.67
C ASP A 258 13.47 8.16 -4.54
N LEU A 259 12.16 8.45 -4.55
CA LEU A 259 11.14 7.40 -4.70
C LEU A 259 11.29 6.71 -6.06
N MET A 260 11.38 7.47 -7.16
CA MET A 260 11.60 6.92 -8.51
C MET A 260 12.90 6.13 -8.63
N ARG A 261 13.96 6.57 -7.93
CA ARG A 261 15.22 5.84 -7.82
C ARG A 261 15.07 4.52 -7.08
N LYS A 262 14.24 4.48 -6.02
CA LYS A 262 14.07 3.31 -5.13
C LYS A 262 13.07 2.26 -5.64
N VAL A 263 12.07 2.64 -6.44
CA VAL A 263 11.18 1.70 -7.16
C VAL A 263 11.59 1.46 -8.63
N GLY A 264 12.81 1.84 -9.03
CA GLY A 264 13.36 1.54 -10.36
C GLY A 264 12.69 2.25 -11.55
N LEU A 265 11.78 3.20 -11.29
CA LEU A 265 11.04 3.95 -12.32
C LEU A 265 11.93 4.82 -13.22
N ASN A 266 13.19 5.03 -12.83
CA ASN A 266 14.22 5.67 -13.66
C ASN A 266 14.42 4.99 -15.03
N ARG A 267 14.01 3.73 -15.23
CA ARG A 267 14.02 3.08 -16.56
C ARG A 267 12.95 3.62 -17.52
N TRP A 268 11.92 4.29 -17.01
CA TRP A 268 10.77 4.75 -17.80
C TRP A 268 10.78 6.25 -18.12
N VAL A 269 11.59 7.05 -17.40
CA VAL A 269 11.72 8.50 -17.61
C VAL A 269 13.13 8.82 -18.09
N CYS A 270 13.25 9.42 -19.27
CA CYS A 270 14.54 9.85 -19.81
C CYS A 270 15.04 11.09 -19.07
N MET A 271 16.29 11.06 -18.60
CA MET A 271 16.92 12.12 -17.81
C MET A 271 16.98 13.48 -18.53
N GLU A 272 17.18 13.46 -19.86
CA GLU A 272 17.32 14.64 -20.69
C GLU A 272 15.98 15.39 -20.86
N CYS A 273 14.93 14.67 -21.28
CA CYS A 273 13.64 15.26 -21.60
C CYS A 273 12.65 15.27 -20.42
N ARG A 274 12.94 14.52 -19.35
CA ARG A 274 12.09 14.26 -18.15
C ARG A 274 10.68 13.74 -18.43
N LYS A 275 10.43 13.14 -19.61
CA LYS A 275 9.16 12.52 -20.00
C LYS A 275 9.19 11.00 -19.84
N VAL A 276 8.04 10.44 -19.47
CA VAL A 276 7.76 9.00 -19.47
C VAL A 276 7.71 8.50 -20.93
N LYS A 277 8.32 7.34 -21.23
CA LYS A 277 8.39 6.74 -22.58
C LYS A 277 8.96 7.69 -23.66
N CYS A 278 10.07 8.36 -23.37
CA CYS A 278 10.71 9.31 -24.30
C CYS A 278 11.54 8.60 -25.39
N SER A 279 11.26 8.88 -26.67
CA SER A 279 11.90 8.24 -27.84
C SER A 279 13.16 8.96 -28.34
N CYS A 280 13.91 9.64 -27.47
CA CYS A 280 15.04 10.49 -27.88
C CYS A 280 16.18 9.70 -28.52
N LEU A 281 16.39 9.88 -29.84
CA LEU A 281 17.59 9.42 -30.52
C LEU A 281 18.79 10.29 -30.12
N ASN A 282 19.53 9.89 -29.08
CA ASN A 282 20.95 9.59 -29.25
C ASN A 282 21.60 9.02 -27.98
N GLY A 283 22.52 8.09 -28.21
CA GLY A 283 23.32 7.44 -27.17
C GLY A 283 24.62 6.88 -27.76
N ASN A 284 25.28 7.65 -28.63
CA ASN A 284 26.46 7.23 -29.40
C ASN A 284 27.58 6.69 -28.49
N LYS A 285 27.65 5.36 -28.40
CA LYS A 285 28.89 4.65 -28.08
C LYS A 285 29.49 4.20 -29.41
N LYS A 286 30.80 4.41 -29.57
CA LYS A 286 31.52 4.13 -30.81
C LYS A 286 31.41 2.64 -31.15
N GLU A 287 31.08 2.33 -32.39
CA GLU A 287 31.16 0.99 -32.92
C GLU A 287 32.62 0.56 -33.13
N THR A 288 32.90 -0.69 -32.79
CA THR A 288 33.98 -1.51 -33.37
C THR A 288 33.45 -2.94 -33.43
N VAL A 289 33.90 -3.71 -34.43
CA VAL A 289 33.51 -5.12 -34.70
C VAL A 289 32.18 -5.29 -35.48
N GLU A 290 32.28 -5.04 -36.79
CA GLU A 290 32.24 -6.10 -37.82
C GLU A 290 30.92 -6.87 -38.16
N ALA A 291 30.54 -6.74 -39.44
CA ALA A 291 29.86 -7.70 -40.33
C ALA A 291 28.46 -8.31 -39.98
N ALA A 292 27.42 -7.80 -40.66
CA ALA A 292 26.43 -8.62 -41.37
C ALA A 292 25.68 -7.80 -42.45
N GLN A 293 25.21 -8.45 -43.52
CA GLN A 293 24.42 -7.81 -44.60
C GLN A 293 22.90 -7.85 -44.28
N PRO A 294 22.12 -6.82 -44.62
CA PRO A 294 20.66 -6.88 -44.60
C PRO A 294 20.11 -7.48 -45.91
N ALA A 295 19.44 -8.63 -45.82
CA ALA A 295 18.66 -9.18 -46.94
C ALA A 295 17.35 -8.41 -47.16
N GLN A 296 16.84 -8.39 -48.39
CA GLN A 296 15.64 -7.64 -48.76
C GLN A 296 14.37 -8.24 -48.12
N CYS A 297 13.62 -7.42 -47.39
CA CYS A 297 12.25 -7.76 -46.97
C CYS A 297 11.26 -7.38 -48.09
N ILE A 298 10.58 -8.38 -48.65
CA ILE A 298 9.60 -8.20 -49.73
C ILE A 298 8.31 -7.61 -49.17
N GLY A 299 7.89 -6.46 -49.69
CA GLY A 299 6.68 -5.76 -49.23
C GLY A 299 5.40 -6.53 -49.53
N HIS A 300 4.56 -6.74 -48.52
CA HIS A 300 3.19 -7.24 -48.69
C HIS A 300 2.23 -6.09 -49.04
N GLN A 301 1.28 -6.37 -49.94
CA GLN A 301 0.43 -5.37 -50.57
C GLN A 301 -0.74 -4.94 -49.68
N HIS A 302 -1.03 -3.63 -49.65
CA HIS A 302 -2.31 -3.13 -49.17
C HIS A 302 -3.44 -3.52 -50.14
N LYS A 303 -4.47 -4.22 -49.66
CA LYS A 303 -5.78 -4.23 -50.31
C LYS A 303 -6.54 -2.95 -49.95
N PRO A 304 -7.07 -2.18 -50.91
CA PRO A 304 -7.98 -1.08 -50.63
C PRO A 304 -9.42 -1.61 -50.47
N THR A 305 -10.03 -1.39 -49.31
CA THR A 305 -11.49 -1.40 -49.19
C THR A 305 -12.04 -0.12 -49.81
N LYS A 306 -13.09 -0.26 -50.63
CA LYS A 306 -13.89 0.86 -51.13
C LYS A 306 -15.36 0.66 -50.75
N CYS A 307 -15.97 1.77 -50.34
CA CYS A 307 -17.32 2.11 -50.78
C CYS A 307 -17.19 2.92 -52.09
#